data_AF-A0A525DC51-F1
#
_entry.id   AF-A0A525DC51-F1
#
_cell.length_a   1.000
_cell.length_b   1.000
_cell.length_c   1.000
_cell.angle_alpha   90.00
_cell.angle_beta   90.00
_cell.angle_gamma   90.00
#
_symmetry.space_group_name_H-M   'P 1'
#
loop_
_entity.id
_entity.type
_entity.pdbx_description
1 polymer ?
#
loop_
_entity_poly.entity_id
_entity_poly.type
_entity_poly.pdbx_seq_one_letter_code
_entity_poly.pdbx_strand_id
1 'polypeptide(L)'
;MIYRSTASILVLLFIIMGGAGHAAGSNRPKDRHIPGYHELIQALNNNELIRQEQFRQALKEMVRQTKDPSIPAADRLKNKLALAAFYDYYAGDEPKARKILNKILIHAQVQDTGVASQAKGILGRFESQSKRHASLTNQARQIQLRAIRPGSRVSEQERQQLRQDITFLENLLKKAPDYPKAHEIHYIKGLVRMKLGQPYRAEQAFNRARSLKPALFLYLPIERLKHSARSQWMRRTCRLAGLGVCMALLVILGVGFIMMRPWSWVGSRHIITAVLLAVTWACFFWGGLHLISRMDDPSGIVNQDNFYPPPAYVESHAGSPGSETAGILFAYMSAALAGAYFFSVLTSRFRKRWINICVNPVFSLAAVAGVLSLFYLQHCEFKGRYYAAGKDTSSGYLAFRVSEPEPYLLTDPTAYPVIELDSTDDQYLVKWLKRYQ
;
A
#
# COMPACT_ATOMS: atom_id res chain seq x y z
N MET A 1 -31.34 -19.92 22.60
CA MET A 1 -31.61 -18.58 22.02
C MET A 1 -30.36 -17.69 21.87
N ILE A 2 -29.12 -18.18 22.07
CA ILE A 2 -27.89 -17.36 22.06
C ILE A 2 -26.96 -17.64 20.85
N TYR A 3 -27.25 -18.65 20.03
CA TYR A 3 -26.41 -19.02 18.86
C TYR A 3 -26.63 -18.17 17.59
N ARG A 4 -27.54 -17.19 17.59
CA ARG A 4 -27.77 -16.31 16.43
C ARG A 4 -26.99 -14.99 16.45
N SER A 5 -26.28 -14.66 17.54
CA SER A 5 -25.67 -13.33 17.69
C SER A 5 -24.20 -13.24 17.26
N THR A 6 -23.48 -14.36 17.14
CA THR A 6 -22.08 -14.38 16.68
C THR A 6 -21.95 -14.41 15.17
N ALA A 7 -22.92 -15.01 14.46
CA ALA A 7 -23.01 -14.96 13.00
C ALA A 7 -23.23 -13.53 12.48
N SER A 8 -23.98 -12.70 13.21
CA SER A 8 -24.27 -11.32 12.82
C SER A 8 -23.05 -10.39 12.86
N ILE A 9 -22.05 -10.67 13.71
CA ILE A 9 -20.82 -9.86 13.81
C ILE A 9 -19.85 -10.20 12.67
N LEU A 10 -19.78 -11.47 12.27
CA LEU A 10 -19.00 -11.91 11.10
C LEU A 10 -19.63 -11.47 9.77
N VAL A 11 -20.97 -11.44 9.70
CA VAL A 11 -21.69 -10.88 8.53
C VAL A 11 -21.55 -9.36 8.45
N LEU A 12 -21.50 -8.64 9.59
CA LEU A 12 -21.23 -7.19 9.58
C LEU A 12 -19.81 -6.87 9.08
N LEU A 13 -18.81 -7.70 9.42
CA LEU A 13 -17.45 -7.56 8.90
C LEU A 13 -17.36 -7.89 7.39
N PHE A 14 -18.16 -8.84 6.90
CA PHE A 14 -18.25 -9.15 5.47
C PHE A 14 -18.99 -8.07 4.67
N ILE A 15 -20.03 -7.43 5.24
CA ILE A 15 -20.76 -6.34 4.58
C ILE A 15 -19.93 -5.05 4.55
N ILE A 16 -19.06 -4.81 5.54
CA ILE A 16 -18.11 -3.68 5.53
C ILE A 16 -16.94 -3.92 4.55
N MET A 17 -16.57 -5.18 4.27
CA MET A 17 -15.56 -5.52 3.24
C MET A 17 -16.15 -5.70 1.84
N GLY A 18 -17.47 -5.93 1.72
CA GLY A 18 -18.22 -6.03 0.46
C GLY A 18 -18.65 -4.67 -0.09
N GLY A 19 -17.71 -3.74 -0.25
CA GLY A 19 -17.97 -2.41 -0.79
C GLY A 19 -18.29 -2.47 -2.29
N ALA A 20 -19.58 -2.56 -2.59
CA ALA A 20 -20.28 -2.12 -3.80
C ALA A 20 -19.40 -1.92 -5.05
N GLY A 21 -19.44 -2.88 -5.96
CA GLY A 21 -19.13 -2.67 -7.37
C GLY A 21 -20.09 -1.63 -7.94
N HIS A 22 -19.75 -0.34 -7.79
CA HIS A 22 -20.37 0.71 -8.56
C HIS A 22 -20.03 0.43 -10.02
N ALA A 23 -21.02 0.00 -10.78
CA ALA A 23 -21.01 0.09 -12.23
C ALA A 23 -20.59 1.51 -12.59
N ALA A 24 -19.35 1.67 -13.04
CA ALA A 24 -18.84 2.95 -13.49
C ALA A 24 -19.60 3.29 -14.77
N GLY A 25 -20.68 4.05 -14.62
CA GLY A 25 -21.30 4.78 -15.72
C GLY A 25 -20.19 5.48 -16.49
N SER A 26 -20.09 5.15 -17.77
CA SER A 26 -19.12 5.65 -18.73
C SER A 26 -19.30 7.16 -18.89
N ASN A 27 -18.77 7.95 -17.96
CA ASN A 27 -18.48 9.37 -18.15
C ASN A 27 -17.28 9.49 -19.09
N ARG A 28 -17.46 9.05 -20.34
CA ARG A 28 -16.50 9.30 -21.40
C ARG A 28 -16.65 10.76 -21.81
N PRO A 29 -15.56 11.55 -21.85
CA PRO A 29 -15.63 12.91 -22.34
C PRO A 29 -16.21 12.90 -23.76
N LYS A 30 -17.11 13.85 -24.05
CA LYS A 30 -17.57 14.12 -25.41
C LYS A 30 -16.37 14.65 -26.19
N ASP A 31 -15.55 13.75 -26.73
CA ASP A 31 -14.43 14.10 -27.58
C ASP A 31 -15.00 14.85 -28.80
N ARG A 32 -14.47 16.06 -29.04
CA ARG A 32 -14.68 16.72 -30.33
C ARG A 32 -14.15 15.77 -31.39
N HIS A 33 -15.01 15.38 -32.32
CA HIS A 33 -14.73 14.41 -33.38
C HIS A 33 -13.43 14.77 -34.09
N ILE A 34 -12.33 14.06 -33.76
CA ILE A 34 -11.20 13.91 -34.68
C ILE A 34 -11.61 12.77 -35.61
N PRO A 35 -11.80 13.01 -36.92
CA PRO A 35 -12.10 11.95 -37.87
C PRO A 35 -11.10 10.80 -37.76
N GLY A 36 -11.58 9.56 -37.67
CA GLY A 36 -10.75 8.35 -37.54
C GLY A 36 -10.21 8.04 -36.14
N TYR A 37 -10.22 8.98 -35.17
CA TYR A 37 -9.74 8.66 -33.82
C TYR A 37 -10.64 7.66 -33.09
N HIS A 38 -11.97 7.74 -33.31
CA HIS A 38 -12.90 6.77 -32.76
C HIS A 38 -12.65 5.35 -33.28
N GLU A 39 -12.36 5.21 -34.57
CA GLU A 39 -12.03 3.94 -35.21
C GLU A 39 -10.74 3.35 -34.65
N LEU A 40 -9.72 4.18 -34.37
CA LEU A 40 -8.50 3.74 -33.68
C LEU A 40 -8.79 3.19 -32.29
N ILE A 41 -9.64 3.86 -31.51
CA ILE A 41 -10.04 3.38 -30.18
C ILE A 41 -10.85 2.09 -30.30
N GLN A 42 -11.75 1.98 -31.28
CA GLN A 42 -12.50 0.75 -31.53
C GLN A 42 -11.58 -0.41 -31.93
N ALA A 43 -10.60 -0.18 -32.79
CA ALA A 43 -9.59 -1.17 -33.15
C ALA A 43 -8.77 -1.64 -31.94
N LEU A 44 -8.38 -0.71 -31.05
CA LEU A 44 -7.73 -1.05 -29.79
C LEU A 44 -8.65 -1.86 -28.86
N ASN A 45 -9.93 -1.51 -28.78
CA ASN A 45 -10.90 -2.24 -27.97
C ASN A 45 -11.16 -3.66 -28.49
N ASN A 46 -10.92 -3.91 -29.78
CA ASN A 46 -11.03 -5.22 -30.40
C ASN A 46 -9.78 -6.09 -30.17
N ASN A 47 -8.67 -5.51 -29.71
CA ASN A 47 -7.47 -6.27 -29.38
C ASN A 47 -7.72 -7.17 -28.16
N GLU A 48 -7.52 -8.49 -28.32
CA GLU A 48 -7.82 -9.48 -27.29
C GLU A 48 -7.01 -9.26 -26.00
N LEU A 49 -5.72 -8.93 -26.10
CA LEU A 49 -4.86 -8.67 -24.94
C LEU A 49 -5.35 -7.45 -24.16
N ILE A 50 -5.85 -6.42 -24.84
CA ILE A 50 -6.43 -5.23 -24.20
C ILE A 50 -7.75 -5.59 -23.50
N ARG A 51 -8.61 -6.41 -24.14
CA ARG A 51 -9.87 -6.89 -23.53
C ARG A 51 -9.63 -7.75 -22.29
N GLN A 52 -8.54 -8.52 -22.26
CA GLN A 52 -8.12 -9.33 -21.12
C GLN A 52 -7.32 -8.52 -20.06
N GLU A 53 -7.24 -7.19 -20.18
CA GLU A 53 -6.43 -6.30 -19.31
C GLU A 53 -4.92 -6.63 -19.29
N GLN A 54 -4.40 -7.36 -20.28
CA GLN A 54 -2.98 -7.72 -20.42
C GLN A 54 -2.16 -6.59 -21.07
N PHE A 55 -2.29 -5.37 -20.55
CA PHE A 55 -1.76 -4.15 -21.16
C PHE A 55 -0.24 -4.15 -21.39
N ARG A 56 0.55 -4.84 -20.56
CA ARG A 56 2.01 -4.97 -20.76
C ARG A 56 2.35 -5.81 -21.99
N GLN A 57 1.61 -6.89 -22.20
CA GLN A 57 1.82 -7.78 -23.34
C GLN A 57 1.34 -7.11 -24.63
N ALA A 58 0.15 -6.51 -24.60
CA ALA A 58 -0.37 -5.69 -25.70
C ALA A 58 0.64 -4.60 -26.11
N LEU A 59 1.18 -3.87 -25.13
CA LEU A 59 2.19 -2.85 -25.39
C LEU A 59 3.46 -3.43 -26.04
N LYS A 60 3.96 -4.56 -25.53
CA LYS A 60 5.15 -5.23 -26.08
C LYS A 60 4.92 -5.63 -27.54
N GLU A 61 3.75 -6.16 -27.85
CA GLU A 61 3.38 -6.55 -29.21
C GLU A 61 3.25 -5.35 -30.15
N MET A 62 2.53 -4.31 -29.73
CA MET A 62 2.39 -3.08 -30.53
C MET A 62 3.76 -2.44 -30.80
N VAL A 63 4.65 -2.39 -29.79
CA VAL A 63 6.01 -1.88 -29.99
C VAL A 63 6.79 -2.75 -30.97
N ARG A 64 6.67 -4.08 -30.89
CA ARG A 64 7.29 -5.02 -31.85
C ARG A 64 6.81 -4.73 -33.27
N GLN A 65 5.50 -4.64 -33.49
CA GLN A 65 4.90 -4.36 -34.80
C GLN A 65 5.32 -3.00 -35.37
N THR A 66 5.62 -1.99 -34.54
CA THR A 66 6.12 -0.69 -35.03
C THR A 66 7.58 -0.71 -35.50
N LYS A 67 8.34 -1.75 -35.12
CA LYS A 67 9.78 -1.89 -35.39
C LYS A 67 10.11 -3.00 -36.38
N ASP A 68 9.17 -3.91 -36.63
CA ASP A 68 9.39 -5.07 -37.48
C ASP A 68 9.62 -4.68 -38.95
N PRO A 69 10.82 -4.89 -39.52
CA PRO A 69 11.10 -4.49 -40.89
C PRO A 69 10.29 -5.26 -41.92
N SER A 70 9.76 -6.44 -41.58
CA SER A 70 8.93 -7.27 -42.48
C SER A 70 7.54 -6.67 -42.74
N ILE A 71 7.05 -5.80 -41.84
CA ILE A 71 5.76 -5.12 -42.00
C ILE A 71 5.94 -3.91 -42.93
N PRO A 72 5.07 -3.70 -43.94
CA PRO A 72 5.15 -2.54 -44.83
C PRO A 72 5.23 -1.20 -44.09
N ALA A 73 5.98 -0.24 -44.64
CA ALA A 73 6.23 1.05 -43.98
C ALA A 73 4.95 1.82 -43.63
N ALA A 74 3.95 1.81 -44.51
CA ALA A 74 2.64 2.41 -44.27
C ALA A 74 1.93 1.77 -43.08
N ASP A 75 1.94 0.44 -42.97
CA ASP A 75 1.30 -0.27 -41.86
C ASP A 75 2.07 -0.10 -40.54
N ARG A 76 3.40 0.03 -40.59
CA ARG A 76 4.18 0.44 -39.41
C ARG A 76 3.78 1.84 -38.92
N LEU A 77 3.46 2.78 -39.81
CA LEU A 77 2.97 4.11 -39.43
C LEU A 77 1.58 4.03 -38.80
N LYS A 78 0.67 3.21 -39.34
CA LYS A 78 -0.64 2.92 -38.71
C LYS A 78 -0.48 2.29 -37.32
N ASN A 79 0.42 1.32 -37.16
CA ASN A 79 0.73 0.71 -35.87
C ASN A 79 1.31 1.73 -34.87
N LYS A 80 2.13 2.69 -35.33
CA LYS A 80 2.62 3.80 -34.49
C LYS A 80 1.48 4.71 -34.06
N LEU A 81 0.52 4.97 -34.95
CA LEU A 81 -0.66 5.77 -34.63
C LEU A 81 -1.54 5.07 -33.58
N ALA A 82 -1.78 3.77 -33.74
CA ALA A 82 -2.47 2.95 -32.74
C ALA A 82 -1.72 2.93 -31.40
N LEU A 83 -0.39 2.84 -31.41
CA LEU A 83 0.44 2.92 -30.21
C LEU A 83 0.35 4.29 -29.51
N ALA A 84 0.30 5.39 -30.26
CA ALA A 84 0.07 6.72 -29.70
C ALA A 84 -1.32 6.83 -29.08
N ALA A 85 -2.36 6.33 -29.76
CA ALA A 85 -3.72 6.26 -29.24
C ALA A 85 -3.82 5.39 -27.98
N PHE A 86 -3.05 4.29 -27.89
CA PHE A 86 -2.96 3.48 -26.68
C PHE A 86 -2.38 4.27 -25.49
N TYR A 87 -1.26 4.98 -25.70
CA TYR A 87 -0.66 5.79 -24.63
C TYR A 87 -1.59 6.91 -24.16
N ASP A 88 -2.31 7.55 -25.06
CA ASP A 88 -3.28 8.57 -24.73
C ASP A 88 -4.53 7.99 -24.03
N TYR A 89 -5.19 7.03 -24.68
CA TYR A 89 -6.50 6.55 -24.25
C TYR A 89 -6.43 5.60 -23.05
N TYR A 90 -5.50 4.65 -23.03
CA TYR A 90 -5.40 3.63 -21.97
C TYR A 90 -4.43 4.00 -20.87
N ALA A 91 -3.24 4.52 -21.22
CA ALA A 91 -2.21 4.85 -20.23
C ALA A 91 -2.33 6.27 -19.67
N GLY A 92 -2.92 7.21 -20.44
CA GLY A 92 -2.96 8.62 -20.08
C GLY A 92 -1.59 9.32 -20.12
N ASP A 93 -0.63 8.77 -20.86
CA ASP A 93 0.74 9.29 -21.04
C ASP A 93 0.82 10.15 -22.31
N GLU A 94 0.28 11.37 -22.21
CA GLU A 94 0.27 12.36 -23.30
C GLU A 94 1.68 12.70 -23.82
N PRO A 95 2.72 12.93 -22.98
CA PRO A 95 4.07 13.20 -23.47
C PRO A 95 4.62 12.10 -24.38
N LYS A 96 4.39 10.84 -24.04
CA LYS A 96 4.83 9.70 -24.85
C LYS A 96 4.02 9.55 -26.12
N ALA A 97 2.70 9.77 -26.06
CA ALA A 97 1.85 9.85 -27.25
C ALA A 97 2.34 10.94 -28.21
N ARG A 98 2.60 12.17 -27.73
CA ARG A 98 3.17 13.27 -28.53
C ARG A 98 4.48 12.90 -29.20
N LYS A 99 5.40 12.27 -28.46
CA LYS A 99 6.70 11.82 -29.01
C LYS A 99 6.52 10.86 -30.18
N ILE A 100 5.54 9.95 -30.11
CA ILE A 100 5.25 9.00 -31.19
C ILE A 100 4.60 9.71 -32.38
N LEU A 101 3.63 10.60 -32.14
CA LEU A 101 2.96 11.37 -33.19
C LEU A 101 3.94 12.26 -33.96
N ASN A 102 4.86 12.94 -33.27
CA ASN A 102 5.91 13.73 -33.92
C ASN A 102 6.83 12.86 -34.79
N LYS A 103 7.17 11.64 -34.34
CA LYS A 103 7.92 10.68 -35.17
C LYS A 103 7.14 10.26 -36.42
N ILE A 104 5.83 10.09 -36.32
CA ILE A 104 4.99 9.82 -37.50
C ILE A 104 5.12 10.98 -38.49
N LEU A 105 5.00 12.23 -38.05
CA LEU A 105 5.08 13.40 -38.94
C LEU A 105 6.45 13.56 -39.61
N ILE A 106 7.54 13.21 -38.94
CA ILE A 106 8.89 13.22 -39.53
C ILE A 106 9.01 12.16 -40.65
N HIS A 107 8.45 10.96 -40.44
CA HIS A 107 8.59 9.85 -41.39
C HIS A 107 7.49 9.77 -42.46
N ALA A 108 6.34 10.41 -42.24
CA ALA A 108 5.18 10.32 -43.12
C ALA A 108 5.22 11.31 -44.29
N GLN A 109 6.25 12.17 -44.40
CA GLN A 109 6.42 13.11 -45.50
C GLN A 109 6.54 12.45 -46.90
N VAL A 110 6.63 11.12 -47.00
CA VAL A 110 6.92 10.42 -48.25
C VAL A 110 5.86 9.38 -48.70
N GLN A 111 4.92 8.91 -47.85
CA GLN A 111 4.14 7.68 -48.19
C GLN A 111 2.65 7.59 -47.78
N ASP A 112 2.15 8.30 -46.76
CA ASP A 112 0.73 8.16 -46.34
C ASP A 112 0.18 9.48 -45.77
N THR A 113 -0.56 10.21 -46.60
CA THR A 113 -1.15 11.51 -46.25
C THR A 113 -2.28 11.38 -45.20
N GLY A 114 -2.95 10.23 -45.12
CA GLY A 114 -4.04 9.98 -44.19
C GLY A 114 -3.55 9.86 -42.74
N VAL A 115 -2.54 9.02 -42.51
CA VAL A 115 -1.94 8.83 -41.18
C VAL A 115 -1.28 10.11 -40.67
N ALA A 116 -0.62 10.88 -41.55
CA ALA A 116 -0.05 12.19 -41.20
C ALA A 116 -1.13 13.20 -40.78
N SER A 117 -2.26 13.25 -41.51
CA SER A 117 -3.39 14.12 -41.20
C SER A 117 -3.99 13.80 -39.83
N GLN A 118 -4.24 12.52 -39.54
CA GLN A 118 -4.74 12.08 -38.23
C GLN A 118 -3.77 12.43 -37.10
N ALA A 119 -2.46 12.21 -37.30
CA ALA A 119 -1.46 12.56 -36.30
C ALA A 119 -1.41 14.07 -36.00
N LYS A 120 -1.51 14.93 -37.04
CA LYS A 120 -1.64 16.38 -36.87
C LYS A 120 -2.91 16.76 -36.10
N GLY A 121 -4.05 16.15 -36.40
CA GLY A 121 -5.31 16.40 -35.70
C GLY A 121 -5.22 16.10 -34.20
N ILE A 122 -4.61 14.95 -33.84
CA ILE A 122 -4.42 14.56 -32.43
C ILE A 122 -3.47 15.52 -31.71
N LEU A 123 -2.34 15.89 -32.33
CA LEU A 123 -1.40 16.87 -31.77
C LEU A 123 -2.06 18.23 -31.56
N GLY A 124 -2.82 18.73 -32.55
CA GLY A 124 -3.57 19.98 -32.44
C GLY A 124 -4.58 19.97 -31.29
N ARG A 125 -5.27 18.84 -31.07
CA ARG A 125 -6.14 18.66 -29.89
C ARG A 125 -5.35 18.76 -28.59
N PHE A 126 -4.22 18.07 -28.48
CA PHE A 126 -3.39 18.13 -27.27
C PHE A 126 -2.87 19.56 -27.00
N GLU A 127 -2.46 20.29 -28.04
CA GLU A 127 -2.03 21.69 -27.90
C GLU A 127 -3.18 22.61 -27.46
N SER A 128 -4.36 22.47 -28.07
CA SER A 128 -5.54 23.22 -27.70
C SER A 128 -5.94 22.98 -26.23
N GLN A 129 -5.94 21.71 -25.81
CA GLN A 129 -6.24 21.32 -24.43
C GLN A 129 -5.20 21.83 -23.44
N SER A 130 -3.91 21.69 -23.77
CA SER A 130 -2.80 22.18 -22.94
C SER A 130 -2.89 23.70 -22.74
N LYS A 131 -3.14 24.47 -23.81
CA LYS A 131 -3.34 25.93 -23.73
C LYS A 131 -4.56 26.28 -22.88
N ARG A 132 -5.70 25.62 -23.11
CA ARG A 132 -6.96 25.90 -22.40
C ARG A 132 -6.87 25.65 -20.89
N HIS A 133 -6.09 24.66 -20.47
CA HIS A 133 -6.00 24.25 -19.05
C HIS A 133 -4.60 24.40 -18.45
N ALA A 134 -3.75 25.27 -19.01
CA ALA A 134 -2.37 25.44 -18.58
C ALA A 134 -2.26 25.83 -17.09
N SER A 135 -3.06 26.81 -16.64
CA SER A 135 -3.07 27.28 -15.25
C SER A 135 -3.48 26.18 -14.27
N LEU A 136 -4.54 25.43 -14.59
CA LEU A 136 -5.03 24.31 -13.79
C LEU A 136 -3.99 23.18 -13.69
N THR A 137 -3.33 22.89 -14.81
CA THR A 137 -2.27 21.86 -14.87
C THR A 137 -1.09 22.23 -14.00
N ASN A 138 -0.65 23.50 -14.05
CA ASN A 138 0.44 24.00 -13.22
C ASN A 138 0.10 23.93 -11.72
N GLN A 139 -1.12 24.32 -11.34
CA GLN A 139 -1.58 24.23 -9.94
C GLN A 139 -1.65 22.76 -9.48
N ALA A 140 -2.20 21.85 -10.28
CA ALA A 140 -2.24 20.43 -9.96
C ALA A 140 -0.82 19.85 -9.78
N ARG A 141 0.14 20.25 -10.63
CA ARG A 141 1.55 19.85 -10.51
C ARG A 141 2.19 20.36 -9.21
N GLN A 142 1.93 21.60 -8.81
CA GLN A 142 2.42 22.14 -7.53
C GLN A 142 1.87 21.35 -6.34
N ILE A 143 0.58 20.99 -6.37
CA ILE A 143 -0.03 20.13 -5.35
C ILE A 143 0.65 18.75 -5.32
N GLN A 144 0.89 18.17 -6.49
CA GLN A 144 1.58 16.88 -6.60
C GLN A 144 2.98 16.92 -5.96
N LEU A 145 3.78 17.96 -6.27
CA LEU A 145 5.12 18.12 -5.70
C LEU A 145 5.07 18.23 -4.17
N ARG A 146 4.12 19.01 -3.62
CA ARG A 146 3.90 19.09 -2.18
C ARG A 146 3.48 17.75 -1.57
N ALA A 147 2.65 16.98 -2.26
CA ALA A 147 2.20 15.67 -1.78
C ALA A 147 3.31 14.61 -1.74
N ILE A 148 4.32 14.73 -2.60
CA ILE A 148 5.46 13.79 -2.70
C ILE A 148 6.63 14.22 -1.79
N ARG A 149 6.71 15.50 -1.40
CA ARG A 149 7.79 16.04 -0.58
C ARG A 149 8.03 15.17 0.68
N PRO A 150 9.27 14.66 0.87
CA PRO A 150 9.62 13.82 2.01
C PRO A 150 9.55 14.62 3.32
N GLY A 151 9.13 13.96 4.39
CA GLY A 151 9.00 14.54 5.72
C GLY A 151 8.28 13.57 6.65
N SER A 152 8.84 13.35 7.83
CA SER A 152 8.32 12.39 8.81
C SER A 152 7.06 12.90 9.54
N ARG A 153 6.85 14.22 9.60
CA ARG A 153 5.68 14.85 10.23
C ARG A 153 5.17 16.01 9.40
N VAL A 154 3.89 15.93 9.03
CA VAL A 154 3.14 17.01 8.37
C VAL A 154 2.79 18.06 9.42
N SER A 155 3.24 19.30 9.25
CA SER A 155 2.89 20.41 10.15
C SER A 155 1.39 20.73 10.06
N GLU A 156 0.81 21.37 11.08
CA GLU A 156 -0.63 21.71 11.02
C GLU A 156 -0.95 22.69 9.89
N GLN A 157 -0.05 23.62 9.59
CA GLN A 157 -0.16 24.52 8.43
C GLN A 157 -0.15 23.73 7.11
N GLU A 158 0.78 22.79 6.95
CA GLU A 158 0.83 21.92 5.77
C GLU A 158 -0.44 21.06 5.67
N ARG A 159 -0.95 20.57 6.79
CA ARG A 159 -2.19 19.79 6.85
C ARG A 159 -3.40 20.60 6.38
N GLN A 160 -3.51 21.86 6.79
CA GLN A 160 -4.57 22.76 6.32
C GLN A 160 -4.43 23.02 4.82
N GLN A 161 -3.21 23.27 4.34
CA GLN A 161 -2.93 23.46 2.91
C GLN A 161 -3.33 22.22 2.09
N LEU A 162 -2.95 21.01 2.51
CA LEU A 162 -3.31 19.77 1.83
C LEU A 162 -4.84 19.52 1.81
N ARG A 163 -5.58 19.99 2.82
CA ARG A 163 -7.05 19.95 2.81
C ARG A 163 -7.64 20.91 1.78
N GLN A 164 -7.10 22.13 1.68
CA GLN A 164 -7.49 23.10 0.66
C GLN A 164 -7.19 22.56 -0.74
N ASP A 165 -6.03 21.92 -0.91
CA ASP A 165 -5.62 21.27 -2.16
C ASP A 165 -6.62 20.20 -2.60
N ILE A 166 -7.11 19.36 -1.69
CA ILE A 166 -8.17 18.39 -1.99
C ILE A 166 -9.44 19.08 -2.49
N THR A 167 -9.88 20.14 -1.80
CA THR A 167 -11.08 20.90 -2.19
C THR A 167 -10.91 21.53 -3.56
N PHE A 168 -9.73 22.07 -3.85
CA PHE A 168 -9.39 22.59 -5.17
C PHE A 168 -9.48 21.49 -6.24
N LEU A 169 -8.84 20.33 -6.04
CA LEU A 169 -8.86 19.22 -6.98
C LEU A 169 -10.28 18.67 -7.21
N GLU A 170 -11.12 18.65 -6.17
CA GLU A 170 -12.53 18.26 -6.26
C GLU A 170 -13.37 19.27 -7.06
N ASN A 171 -13.13 20.55 -6.85
CA ASN A 171 -13.81 21.62 -7.59
C ASN A 171 -13.33 21.72 -9.04
N LEU A 172 -12.06 21.40 -9.32
CA LEU A 172 -11.50 21.38 -10.67
C LEU A 172 -12.30 20.42 -11.56
N LEU A 173 -12.51 19.18 -11.12
CA LEU A 173 -13.25 18.18 -11.90
C LEU A 173 -14.74 18.49 -12.05
N LYS A 174 -15.33 19.25 -11.12
CA LYS A 174 -16.71 19.73 -11.22
C LYS A 174 -16.85 20.88 -12.21
N LYS A 175 -15.92 21.83 -12.20
CA LYS A 175 -15.94 23.03 -13.05
C LYS A 175 -15.45 22.76 -14.47
N ALA A 176 -14.53 21.81 -14.63
CA ALA A 176 -13.97 21.40 -15.91
C ALA A 176 -14.12 19.87 -16.07
N PRO A 177 -15.35 19.37 -16.34
CA PRO A 177 -15.59 17.94 -16.52
C PRO A 177 -14.89 17.37 -17.76
N ASP A 178 -14.51 18.23 -18.70
CA ASP A 178 -13.74 17.92 -19.92
C ASP A 178 -12.23 18.01 -19.72
N TYR A 179 -11.73 18.16 -18.48
CA TYR A 179 -10.30 18.25 -18.21
C TYR A 179 -9.57 16.95 -18.63
N PRO A 180 -8.60 17.03 -19.56
CA PRO A 180 -8.01 15.85 -20.21
C PRO A 180 -7.23 14.95 -19.25
N LYS A 181 -6.73 15.50 -18.14
CA LYS A 181 -5.91 14.79 -17.15
C LYS A 181 -6.70 14.44 -15.88
N ALA A 182 -8.00 14.18 -16.01
CA ALA A 182 -8.84 13.81 -14.88
C ALA A 182 -8.31 12.60 -14.08
N HIS A 183 -7.69 11.63 -14.75
CA HIS A 183 -7.01 10.50 -14.11
C HIS A 183 -5.83 10.93 -13.23
N GLU A 184 -5.01 11.89 -13.70
CA GLU A 184 -3.90 12.44 -12.89
C GLU A 184 -4.44 13.20 -11.67
N ILE A 185 -5.54 13.93 -11.79
CA ILE A 185 -6.16 14.61 -10.64
C ILE A 185 -6.57 13.61 -9.56
N HIS A 186 -7.20 12.49 -9.94
CA HIS A 186 -7.54 11.43 -9.00
C HIS A 186 -6.30 10.77 -8.39
N TYR A 187 -5.24 10.59 -9.17
CA TYR A 187 -3.95 10.10 -8.67
C TYR A 187 -3.34 11.07 -7.64
N ILE A 188 -3.31 12.37 -7.93
CA ILE A 188 -2.81 13.41 -7.03
C ILE A 188 -3.65 13.48 -5.74
N LYS A 189 -4.98 13.39 -5.85
CA LYS A 189 -5.86 13.25 -4.67
C LYS A 189 -5.45 12.06 -3.80
N GLY A 190 -5.13 10.92 -4.42
CA GLY A 190 -4.62 9.74 -3.72
C GLY A 190 -3.34 10.05 -2.94
N LEU A 191 -2.36 10.70 -3.56
CA LEU A 191 -1.12 11.13 -2.92
C LEU A 191 -1.37 12.07 -1.73
N VAL A 192 -2.19 13.10 -1.92
CA VAL A 192 -2.52 14.06 -0.85
C VAL A 192 -3.24 13.36 0.32
N ARG A 193 -4.16 12.44 0.04
CA ARG A 193 -4.87 11.66 1.07
C ARG A 193 -3.92 10.71 1.82
N MET A 194 -2.95 10.10 1.14
CA MET A 194 -1.89 9.32 1.80
C MET A 194 -1.09 10.19 2.77
N LYS A 195 -0.64 11.37 2.31
CA LYS A 195 0.13 12.31 3.14
C LYS A 195 -0.66 12.81 4.36
N LEU A 196 -1.97 12.95 4.22
CA LEU A 196 -2.88 13.28 5.33
C LEU A 196 -3.21 12.10 6.28
N GLY A 197 -2.68 10.90 6.04
CA GLY A 197 -2.98 9.71 6.83
C GLY A 197 -4.41 9.19 6.64
N GLN A 198 -4.99 9.38 5.44
CA GLN A 198 -6.34 8.94 5.06
C GLN A 198 -6.29 7.81 4.01
N PRO A 199 -5.77 6.62 4.38
CA PRO A 199 -5.41 5.57 3.42
C PRO A 199 -6.61 5.00 2.65
N TYR A 200 -7.77 4.81 3.29
CA TYR A 200 -8.98 4.32 2.62
C TYR A 200 -9.44 5.27 1.49
N ARG A 201 -9.47 6.57 1.76
CA ARG A 201 -9.83 7.58 0.75
C ARG A 201 -8.79 7.68 -0.36
N ALA A 202 -7.52 7.42 -0.03
CA ALA A 202 -6.46 7.36 -1.03
C ALA A 202 -6.64 6.16 -1.98
N GLU A 203 -6.92 4.97 -1.43
CA GLU A 203 -7.21 3.77 -2.22
C GLU A 203 -8.38 4.00 -3.18
N GLN A 204 -9.49 4.58 -2.70
CA GLN A 204 -10.62 4.94 -3.54
C GLN A 204 -10.24 5.91 -4.67
N ALA A 205 -9.40 6.90 -4.38
CA ALA A 205 -8.93 7.85 -5.39
C ALA A 205 -8.05 7.17 -6.45
N PHE A 206 -7.14 6.27 -6.04
CA PHE A 206 -6.33 5.48 -6.98
C PHE A 206 -7.18 4.53 -7.83
N ASN A 207 -8.18 3.86 -7.23
CA ASN A 207 -9.13 3.03 -7.99
C ASN A 207 -9.87 3.87 -9.03
N ARG A 208 -10.28 5.10 -8.69
CA ARG A 208 -10.93 5.99 -9.65
C ARG A 208 -10.00 6.41 -10.77
N ALA A 209 -8.74 6.76 -10.48
CA ALA A 209 -7.74 7.06 -11.51
C ALA A 209 -7.53 5.88 -12.48
N ARG A 210 -7.40 4.65 -11.97
CA ARG A 210 -7.29 3.43 -12.79
C ARG A 210 -8.57 3.17 -13.61
N SER A 211 -9.75 3.45 -13.06
CA SER A 211 -11.00 3.28 -13.81
C SER A 211 -11.12 4.22 -15.02
N LEU A 212 -10.47 5.40 -14.95
CA LEU A 212 -10.41 6.34 -16.08
C LEU A 212 -9.34 5.94 -17.10
N LYS A 213 -8.20 5.41 -16.63
CA LYS A 213 -7.07 4.97 -17.44
C LYS A 213 -6.56 3.60 -16.93
N PRO A 214 -7.05 2.48 -17.49
CA PRO A 214 -6.73 1.14 -16.99
C PRO A 214 -5.24 0.79 -17.02
N ALA A 215 -4.50 1.33 -17.99
CA ALA A 215 -3.07 1.08 -18.17
C ALA A 215 -2.18 2.16 -17.53
N LEU A 216 -2.72 2.99 -16.63
CA LEU A 216 -2.01 4.08 -15.95
C LEU A 216 -0.75 3.62 -15.22
N PHE A 217 -0.73 2.37 -14.76
CA PHE A 217 0.41 1.76 -14.08
C PHE A 217 1.69 1.65 -14.94
N LEU A 218 1.58 1.83 -16.26
CA LEU A 218 2.72 1.82 -17.17
C LEU A 218 3.58 3.09 -17.05
N TYR A 219 3.03 4.18 -16.53
CA TYR A 219 3.72 5.47 -16.38
C TYR A 219 3.74 5.97 -14.93
N LEU A 220 2.74 5.64 -14.11
CA LEU A 220 2.70 5.98 -12.69
C LEU A 220 2.75 4.74 -11.80
N PRO A 221 3.35 4.80 -10.59
CA PRO A 221 3.40 3.69 -9.64
C PRO A 221 2.06 3.47 -8.91
N ILE A 222 0.92 3.54 -9.61
CA ILE A 222 -0.41 3.53 -9.01
C ILE A 222 -0.74 2.23 -8.28
N GLU A 223 -0.36 1.07 -8.81
CA GLU A 223 -0.63 -0.22 -8.15
C GLU A 223 0.13 -0.36 -6.84
N ARG A 224 1.40 0.06 -6.82
CA ARG A 224 2.23 0.08 -5.60
C ARG A 224 1.60 0.99 -4.55
N LEU A 225 1.19 2.19 -4.94
CA LEU A 225 0.60 3.17 -4.03
C LEU A 225 -0.78 2.75 -3.53
N LYS A 226 -1.61 2.16 -4.39
CA LYS A 226 -2.90 1.57 -4.03
C LYS A 226 -2.73 0.43 -3.03
N HIS A 227 -1.81 -0.49 -3.28
CA HIS A 227 -1.50 -1.57 -2.34
C HIS A 227 -1.01 -1.02 -1.00
N SER A 228 -0.10 -0.05 -1.03
CA SER A 228 0.40 0.63 0.18
C SER A 228 -0.76 1.30 0.96
N ALA A 229 -1.65 2.01 0.27
CA ALA A 229 -2.83 2.62 0.88
C ALA A 229 -3.72 1.56 1.55
N ARG A 230 -4.03 0.47 0.85
CA ARG A 230 -4.83 -0.63 1.39
C ARG A 230 -4.18 -1.24 2.63
N SER A 231 -2.88 -1.56 2.57
CA SER A 231 -2.14 -2.10 3.71
C SER A 231 -2.14 -1.15 4.92
N GLN A 232 -1.96 0.16 4.70
CA GLN A 232 -2.04 1.16 5.78
C GLN A 232 -3.44 1.27 6.37
N TRP A 233 -4.49 1.21 5.54
CA TRP A 233 -5.87 1.20 6.00
C TRP A 233 -6.18 -0.05 6.83
N MET A 234 -5.80 -1.24 6.34
CA MET A 234 -5.97 -2.50 7.07
C MET A 234 -5.23 -2.44 8.41
N ARG A 235 -3.97 -1.99 8.43
CA ARG A 235 -3.18 -1.83 9.66
C ARG A 235 -3.88 -0.90 10.66
N ARG A 236 -4.35 0.27 10.20
CA ARG A 236 -5.06 1.23 11.05
C ARG A 236 -6.35 0.61 11.62
N THR A 237 -7.10 -0.12 10.79
CA THR A 237 -8.36 -0.75 11.19
C THR A 237 -8.11 -1.89 12.18
N CYS A 238 -7.17 -2.79 11.90
CA CYS A 238 -6.79 -3.86 12.81
C CYS A 238 -6.22 -3.31 14.14
N ARG A 239 -5.49 -2.19 14.11
CA ARG A 239 -4.99 -1.54 15.33
C ARG A 239 -6.14 -0.99 16.16
N LEU A 240 -7.10 -0.31 15.54
CA LEU A 240 -8.29 0.19 16.24
C LEU A 240 -9.15 -0.95 16.78
N ALA A 241 -9.33 -2.03 16.02
CA ALA A 241 -10.05 -3.21 16.46
C ALA A 241 -9.34 -3.90 17.65
N GLY A 242 -8.02 -4.09 17.57
CA GLY A 242 -7.22 -4.65 18.66
C GLY A 242 -7.29 -3.78 19.92
N LEU A 243 -7.17 -2.45 19.78
CA LEU A 243 -7.37 -1.51 20.89
C LEU A 243 -8.77 -1.61 21.48
N GLY A 244 -9.80 -1.66 20.63
CA GLY A 244 -11.20 -1.81 21.05
C GLY A 244 -11.44 -3.09 21.84
N VAL A 245 -10.88 -4.22 21.39
CA VAL A 245 -10.94 -5.50 22.11
C VAL A 245 -10.25 -5.38 23.47
N CYS A 246 -9.00 -4.87 23.51
CA CYS A 246 -8.28 -4.72 24.78
C CYS A 246 -9.02 -3.79 25.76
N MET A 247 -9.56 -2.66 25.28
CA MET A 247 -10.34 -1.73 26.11
C MET A 247 -11.63 -2.38 26.63
N ALA A 248 -12.34 -3.13 25.79
CA ALA A 248 -13.54 -3.86 26.23
C ALA A 248 -13.21 -4.91 27.30
N LEU A 249 -12.13 -5.66 27.14
CA LEU A 249 -11.67 -6.64 28.13
C LEU A 249 -11.25 -5.97 29.44
N LEU A 250 -10.57 -4.82 29.39
CA LEU A 250 -10.23 -4.02 30.57
C LEU A 250 -11.48 -3.50 31.30
N VAL A 251 -12.50 -3.04 30.57
CA VAL A 251 -13.79 -2.64 31.17
C VAL A 251 -14.49 -3.82 31.83
N ILE A 252 -14.52 -4.99 31.18
CA ILE A 252 -15.08 -6.22 31.77
C ILE A 252 -14.35 -6.58 33.07
N LEU A 253 -13.02 -6.51 33.07
CA LEU A 253 -12.20 -6.74 34.27
C LEU A 253 -12.52 -5.71 35.37
N GLY A 254 -12.53 -4.42 35.05
CA GLY A 254 -12.78 -3.36 36.03
C GLY A 254 -14.16 -3.43 36.66
N VAL A 255 -15.21 -3.54 35.83
CA VAL A 255 -16.60 -3.69 36.30
C VAL A 255 -16.74 -4.99 37.09
N GLY A 256 -16.19 -6.09 36.57
CA GLY A 256 -16.19 -7.38 37.25
C GLY A 256 -15.55 -7.31 38.64
N PHE A 257 -14.37 -6.69 38.75
CA PHE A 257 -13.68 -6.51 40.03
C PHE A 257 -14.52 -5.71 41.02
N ILE A 258 -15.15 -4.61 40.59
CA ILE A 258 -16.01 -3.80 41.46
C ILE A 258 -17.23 -4.59 41.95
N MET A 259 -17.91 -5.30 41.03
CA MET A 259 -19.14 -6.01 41.35
C MET A 259 -18.90 -7.25 42.21
N MET A 260 -17.86 -8.02 41.89
CA MET A 260 -17.56 -9.26 42.58
C MET A 260 -16.74 -9.06 43.84
N ARG A 261 -15.98 -7.96 43.96
CA ARG A 261 -15.10 -7.68 45.10
C ARG A 261 -14.12 -8.82 45.40
N PRO A 262 -13.35 -9.30 44.41
CA PRO A 262 -12.51 -10.48 44.59
C PRO A 262 -11.47 -10.32 45.70
N TRP A 263 -11.07 -9.09 46.03
CA TRP A 263 -10.17 -8.80 47.16
C TRP A 263 -10.68 -9.32 48.50
N SER A 264 -12.00 -9.52 48.68
CA SER A 264 -12.53 -10.05 49.93
C SER A 264 -12.30 -11.56 50.12
N TRP A 265 -11.82 -12.27 49.09
CA TRP A 265 -11.57 -13.71 49.14
C TRP A 265 -10.27 -14.17 48.49
N VAL A 266 -9.51 -13.26 47.88
CA VAL A 266 -8.16 -13.55 47.37
C VAL A 266 -7.26 -13.86 48.57
N GLY A 267 -6.92 -15.15 48.71
CA GLY A 267 -5.98 -15.64 49.72
C GLY A 267 -4.59 -15.92 49.13
N SER A 268 -3.66 -16.36 50.00
CA SER A 268 -2.27 -16.69 49.65
C SER A 268 -2.13 -17.64 48.47
N ARG A 269 -3.06 -18.60 48.31
CA ARG A 269 -3.08 -19.54 47.18
C ARG A 269 -3.09 -18.83 45.81
N HIS A 270 -3.85 -17.74 45.68
CA HIS A 270 -3.95 -16.99 44.43
C HIS A 270 -2.62 -16.28 44.14
N ILE A 271 -2.01 -15.68 45.17
CA ILE A 271 -0.69 -15.03 45.06
C ILE A 271 0.36 -16.05 44.60
N ILE A 272 0.38 -17.24 45.21
CA ILE A 272 1.28 -18.33 44.81
C ILE A 272 1.03 -18.74 43.36
N THR A 273 -0.23 -18.89 42.94
CA THR A 273 -0.57 -19.20 41.53
C THR A 273 -0.11 -18.09 40.57
N ALA A 274 -0.26 -16.82 40.94
CA ALA A 274 0.20 -15.70 40.13
C ALA A 274 1.72 -15.70 39.97
N VAL A 275 2.46 -15.92 41.06
CA VAL A 275 3.93 -16.01 41.05
C VAL A 275 4.38 -17.19 40.19
N LEU A 276 3.80 -18.37 40.39
CA LEU A 276 4.10 -19.56 39.57
C LEU A 276 3.85 -19.29 38.09
N LEU A 277 2.70 -18.69 37.75
CA LEU A 277 2.35 -18.37 36.37
C LEU A 277 3.36 -17.40 35.72
N ALA A 278 3.78 -16.37 36.47
CA ALA A 278 4.77 -15.41 36.00
C ALA A 278 6.15 -16.06 35.77
N VAL A 279 6.60 -16.90 36.71
CA VAL A 279 7.86 -17.64 36.59
C VAL A 279 7.80 -18.61 35.42
N THR A 280 6.72 -19.40 35.29
CA THR A 280 6.54 -20.33 34.17
C THR A 280 6.54 -19.60 32.82
N TRP A 281 5.86 -18.46 32.72
CA TRP A 281 5.87 -17.65 31.51
C TRP A 281 7.26 -17.10 31.18
N ALA A 282 7.98 -16.56 32.17
CA ALA A 282 9.34 -16.08 31.99
C ALA A 282 10.29 -17.20 31.54
N CYS A 283 10.25 -18.36 32.19
CA CYS A 283 11.05 -19.52 31.81
C CYS A 283 10.71 -20.02 30.40
N PHE A 284 9.42 -20.10 30.07
CA PHE A 284 8.97 -20.54 28.74
C PHE A 284 9.41 -19.56 27.64
N PHE A 285 9.21 -18.25 27.84
CA PHE A 285 9.55 -17.24 26.84
C PHE A 285 11.05 -17.14 26.61
N TRP A 286 11.83 -16.94 27.67
CA TRP A 286 13.29 -16.78 27.56
C TRP A 286 14.00 -18.09 27.23
N GLY A 287 13.52 -19.21 27.78
CA GLY A 287 14.01 -20.54 27.41
C GLY A 287 13.72 -20.88 25.94
N GLY A 288 12.52 -20.55 25.45
CA GLY A 288 12.16 -20.71 24.05
C GLY A 288 13.00 -19.85 23.12
N LEU A 289 13.21 -18.57 23.45
CA LEU A 289 14.06 -17.67 22.67
C LEU A 289 15.52 -18.18 22.60
N HIS A 290 16.06 -18.66 23.73
CA HIS A 290 17.41 -19.23 23.81
C HIS A 290 17.55 -20.55 23.05
N LEU A 291 16.50 -21.37 23.00
CA LEU A 291 16.49 -22.58 22.18
C LEU A 291 16.48 -22.23 20.69
N ILE A 292 15.61 -21.30 20.27
CA ILE A 292 15.51 -20.85 18.87
C ILE A 292 16.83 -20.22 18.41
N SER A 293 17.49 -19.42 19.25
CA SER A 293 18.76 -18.77 18.90
C SER A 293 19.92 -19.76 18.67
N ARG A 294 19.80 -20.99 19.18
CA ARG A 294 20.80 -22.06 19.04
C ARG A 294 20.51 -23.03 17.90
N MET A 295 19.28 -23.08 17.40
CA MET A 295 18.86 -24.12 16.45
C MET A 295 19.28 -23.85 15.00
N ASP A 296 19.68 -22.63 14.64
CA ASP A 296 19.95 -22.25 13.25
C ASP A 296 21.00 -21.14 13.15
N ASP A 297 21.73 -21.07 12.03
CA ASP A 297 22.61 -19.96 11.63
C ASP A 297 21.80 -18.91 10.86
N PRO A 298 21.20 -17.92 11.54
CA PRO A 298 20.21 -17.05 10.93
C PRO A 298 20.90 -16.04 10.00
N SER A 299 22.14 -15.66 10.34
CA SER A 299 23.04 -14.84 9.53
C SER A 299 23.39 -15.50 8.20
N GLY A 300 23.64 -16.81 8.20
CA GLY A 300 23.91 -17.57 6.98
C GLY A 300 22.71 -17.65 6.04
N ILE A 301 21.48 -17.68 6.56
CA ILE A 301 20.24 -17.82 5.79
C ILE A 301 19.74 -16.47 5.24
N VAL A 302 19.76 -15.41 6.05
CA VAL A 302 19.29 -14.07 5.64
C VAL A 302 20.22 -13.42 4.61
N ASN A 303 21.50 -13.80 4.58
CA ASN A 303 22.48 -13.26 3.63
C ASN A 303 22.59 -14.05 2.31
N GLN A 304 21.84 -15.14 2.10
CA GLN A 304 22.00 -16.01 0.92
C GLN A 304 21.76 -15.30 -0.42
N ASP A 305 20.92 -14.27 -0.44
CA ASP A 305 20.54 -13.55 -1.66
C ASP A 305 21.10 -12.12 -1.73
N ASN A 306 21.99 -11.74 -0.80
CA ASN A 306 22.56 -10.39 -0.66
C ASN A 306 21.50 -9.26 -0.64
N PHE A 307 20.24 -9.56 -0.32
CA PHE A 307 19.19 -8.54 -0.28
C PHE A 307 19.38 -7.56 0.89
N TYR A 308 19.93 -8.05 2.01
CA TYR A 308 20.40 -7.24 3.12
C TYR A 308 21.94 -7.26 3.09
N PRO A 309 22.62 -6.19 2.65
CA PRO A 309 24.08 -6.17 2.64
C PRO A 309 24.62 -6.25 4.08
N PRO A 310 25.65 -7.08 4.34
CA PRO A 310 26.19 -7.24 5.69
C PRO A 310 26.76 -5.91 6.24
N PRO A 311 26.65 -5.65 7.56
CA PRO A 311 26.12 -6.56 8.58
C PRO A 311 24.59 -6.55 8.65
N ALA A 312 23.97 -7.71 8.42
CA ALA A 312 22.55 -7.95 8.69
C ALA A 312 22.43 -8.57 10.08
N TYR A 313 21.78 -7.88 11.01
CA TYR A 313 21.56 -8.37 12.36
C TYR A 313 20.27 -9.19 12.40
N VAL A 314 20.36 -10.44 12.86
CA VAL A 314 19.19 -11.27 13.10
C VAL A 314 18.84 -11.23 14.58
N GLU A 315 17.61 -10.80 14.88
CA GLU A 315 17.10 -10.42 16.21
C GLU A 315 16.90 -11.61 17.19
N SER A 316 17.69 -12.68 17.12
CA SER A 316 17.42 -13.91 17.89
C SER A 316 18.09 -13.99 19.25
N HIS A 317 19.06 -13.12 19.58
CA HIS A 317 19.84 -13.22 20.83
C HIS A 317 19.40 -12.20 21.89
N ALA A 318 19.11 -12.66 23.11
CA ALA A 318 18.80 -11.76 24.22
C ALA A 318 19.98 -10.83 24.52
N GLY A 319 19.75 -9.51 24.51
CA GLY A 319 20.79 -8.51 24.69
C GLY A 319 21.54 -8.11 23.42
N SER A 320 21.22 -8.68 22.25
CA SER A 320 21.76 -8.18 20.97
C SER A 320 21.06 -6.89 20.55
N PRO A 321 21.69 -6.05 19.71
CA PRO A 321 20.99 -4.96 19.02
C PRO A 321 19.73 -5.51 18.32
N GLY A 322 18.58 -4.86 18.53
CA GLY A 322 17.27 -5.31 18.01
C GLY A 322 16.47 -6.24 18.95
N SER A 323 17.09 -6.81 20.00
CA SER A 323 16.39 -7.66 20.98
C SER A 323 15.37 -6.92 21.86
N GLU A 324 15.35 -5.58 21.80
CA GLU A 324 14.34 -4.72 22.42
C GLU A 324 12.91 -5.14 22.02
N THR A 325 12.73 -5.55 20.77
CA THR A 325 11.44 -6.04 20.24
C THR A 325 10.96 -7.30 20.97
N ALA A 326 11.87 -8.21 21.35
CA ALA A 326 11.54 -9.39 22.13
C ALA A 326 11.14 -9.03 23.58
N GLY A 327 11.83 -8.06 24.18
CA GLY A 327 11.46 -7.51 25.50
C GLY A 327 10.07 -6.86 25.49
N ILE A 328 9.75 -6.12 24.42
CA ILE A 328 8.43 -5.53 24.22
C ILE A 328 7.38 -6.63 24.03
N LEU A 329 7.64 -7.67 23.22
CA LEU A 329 6.75 -8.82 23.06
C LEU A 329 6.46 -9.50 24.39
N PHE A 330 7.49 -9.72 25.20
CA PHE A 330 7.38 -10.28 26.55
C PHE A 330 6.44 -9.43 27.42
N ALA A 331 6.60 -8.10 27.42
CA ALA A 331 5.76 -7.19 28.19
C ALA A 331 4.29 -7.22 27.73
N TYR A 332 4.05 -7.18 26.42
CA TYR A 332 2.70 -7.30 25.84
C TYR A 332 2.03 -8.60 26.28
N MET A 333 2.70 -9.74 26.09
CA MET A 333 2.16 -11.06 26.45
C MET A 333 1.98 -11.22 27.96
N SER A 334 2.84 -10.63 28.78
CA SER A 334 2.68 -10.59 30.24
C SER A 334 1.43 -9.83 30.65
N ALA A 335 1.09 -8.74 29.96
CA ALA A 335 -0.16 -8.01 30.19
C ALA A 335 -1.40 -8.85 29.83
N ALA A 336 -1.36 -9.59 28.71
CA ALA A 336 -2.44 -10.52 28.34
C ALA A 336 -2.59 -11.63 29.39
N LEU A 337 -1.48 -12.20 29.86
CA LEU A 337 -1.45 -13.25 30.88
C LEU A 337 -2.01 -12.76 32.22
N ALA A 338 -1.61 -11.56 32.66
CA ALA A 338 -2.13 -10.93 33.86
C ALA A 338 -3.64 -10.69 33.74
N GLY A 339 -4.09 -10.16 32.60
CA GLY A 339 -5.53 -9.97 32.31
C GLY A 339 -6.31 -11.28 32.39
N ALA A 340 -5.82 -12.34 31.76
CA ALA A 340 -6.42 -13.67 31.81
C ALA A 340 -6.45 -14.25 33.23
N TYR A 341 -5.38 -14.08 34.00
CA TYR A 341 -5.32 -14.49 35.39
C TYR A 341 -6.34 -13.74 36.24
N PHE A 342 -6.41 -12.40 36.16
CA PHE A 342 -7.39 -11.60 36.89
C PHE A 342 -8.82 -11.98 36.50
N PHE A 343 -9.07 -12.28 35.23
CA PHE A 343 -10.36 -12.76 34.77
C PHE A 343 -10.71 -14.15 35.33
N SER A 344 -9.74 -15.06 35.42
CA SER A 344 -9.93 -16.38 36.06
C SER A 344 -10.22 -16.27 37.56
N VAL A 345 -9.53 -15.36 38.27
CA VAL A 345 -9.83 -15.06 39.69
C VAL A 345 -11.24 -14.52 39.85
N LEU A 346 -11.65 -13.61 38.97
CA LEU A 346 -12.99 -13.01 38.94
C LEU A 346 -14.09 -14.06 38.73
N THR A 347 -13.88 -15.01 37.82
CA THR A 347 -14.89 -16.02 37.43
C THR A 347 -14.88 -17.27 38.33
N SER A 348 -13.88 -17.42 39.20
CA SER A 348 -13.70 -18.58 40.10
C SER A 348 -14.92 -18.91 40.99
N ARG A 349 -15.75 -17.91 41.33
CA ARG A 349 -16.97 -18.07 42.15
C ARG A 349 -18.26 -18.20 41.37
N PHE A 350 -18.21 -18.28 40.04
CA PHE A 350 -19.41 -18.53 39.25
C PHE A 350 -20.05 -19.86 39.67
N ARG A 351 -21.34 -19.82 40.01
CA ARG A 351 -22.10 -20.98 40.52
C ARG A 351 -22.06 -22.18 39.56
N LYS A 352 -21.94 -21.94 38.26
CA LYS A 352 -21.88 -22.99 37.21
C LYS A 352 -20.46 -23.14 36.68
N ARG A 353 -19.79 -24.25 37.05
CA ARG A 353 -18.41 -24.56 36.61
C ARG A 353 -18.23 -24.52 35.09
N TRP A 354 -19.21 -24.98 34.31
CA TRP A 354 -19.15 -24.96 32.85
C TRP A 354 -19.03 -23.55 32.25
N ILE A 355 -19.66 -22.54 32.85
CA ILE A 355 -19.51 -21.15 32.39
C ILE A 355 -18.06 -20.71 32.55
N ASN A 356 -17.43 -21.06 33.67
CA ASN A 356 -16.03 -20.75 33.93
C ASN A 356 -15.09 -21.42 32.90
N ILE A 357 -15.34 -22.70 32.60
CA ILE A 357 -14.58 -23.47 31.62
C ILE A 357 -14.71 -22.89 30.21
N CYS A 358 -15.87 -22.36 29.83
CA CYS A 358 -16.07 -21.78 28.49
C CYS A 358 -15.57 -20.34 28.37
N VAL A 359 -15.82 -19.49 29.38
CA VAL A 359 -15.56 -18.04 29.25
C VAL A 359 -14.08 -17.70 29.43
N ASN A 360 -13.34 -18.41 30.29
CA ASN A 360 -11.91 -18.16 30.48
C ASN A 360 -11.07 -18.37 29.21
N PRO A 361 -11.19 -19.49 28.47
CA PRO A 361 -10.45 -19.67 27.23
C PRO A 361 -10.80 -18.62 26.18
N VAL A 362 -12.07 -18.23 26.06
CA VAL A 362 -12.51 -17.19 25.12
C VAL A 362 -11.89 -15.84 25.48
N PHE A 363 -11.91 -15.48 26.77
CA PHE A 363 -11.28 -14.26 27.26
C PHE A 363 -9.77 -14.27 27.02
N SER A 364 -9.09 -15.35 27.39
CA SER A 364 -7.64 -15.50 27.20
C SER A 364 -7.25 -15.43 25.72
N LEU A 365 -8.00 -16.11 24.84
CA LEU A 365 -7.77 -16.07 23.40
C LEU A 365 -7.96 -14.65 22.86
N ALA A 366 -9.04 -13.96 23.27
CA ALA A 366 -9.29 -12.58 22.86
C ALA A 366 -8.20 -11.61 23.37
N ALA A 367 -7.76 -11.77 24.62
CA ALA A 367 -6.69 -10.97 25.22
C ALA A 367 -5.37 -11.17 24.47
N VAL A 368 -4.96 -12.43 24.27
CA VAL A 368 -3.73 -12.77 23.53
C VAL A 368 -3.82 -12.28 22.09
N ALA A 369 -4.91 -12.56 21.38
CA ALA A 369 -5.08 -12.13 19.99
C ALA A 369 -5.08 -10.60 19.85
N GLY A 370 -5.75 -9.87 20.75
CA GLY A 370 -5.79 -8.41 20.74
C GLY A 370 -4.42 -7.79 21.00
N VAL A 371 -3.75 -8.23 22.07
CA VAL A 371 -2.41 -7.77 22.46
C VAL A 371 -1.36 -8.11 21.40
N LEU A 372 -1.34 -9.35 20.91
CA LEU A 372 -0.40 -9.79 19.88
C LEU A 372 -0.62 -9.05 18.56
N SER A 373 -1.88 -8.79 18.19
CA SER A 373 -2.20 -7.96 17.03
C SER A 373 -1.66 -6.54 17.20
N LEU A 374 -1.79 -5.93 18.38
CA LEU A 374 -1.25 -4.61 18.65
C LEU A 374 0.28 -4.59 18.60
N PHE A 375 0.94 -5.59 19.19
CA PHE A 375 2.38 -5.76 19.11
C PHE A 375 2.82 -5.85 17.65
N TYR A 376 2.24 -6.78 16.89
CA TYR A 376 2.60 -7.02 15.49
C TYR A 376 2.40 -5.77 14.62
N LEU A 377 1.32 -5.01 14.84
CA LEU A 377 1.03 -3.80 14.08
C LEU A 377 1.92 -2.60 14.44
N GLN A 378 2.47 -2.57 15.66
CA GLN A 378 3.32 -1.47 16.13
C GLN A 378 4.82 -1.73 15.94
N HIS A 379 5.25 -2.98 16.14
CA HIS A 379 6.67 -3.34 16.23
C HIS A 379 7.15 -4.23 15.08
N CYS A 380 6.26 -4.92 14.35
CA CYS A 380 6.68 -5.72 13.19
C CYS A 380 6.51 -4.93 11.88
N GLU A 381 7.61 -4.75 11.14
CA GLU A 381 7.59 -4.14 9.82
C GLU A 381 7.04 -5.11 8.75
N PHE A 382 6.05 -4.70 7.95
CA PHE A 382 5.54 -5.54 6.85
C PHE A 382 6.48 -5.59 5.63
N LYS A 383 7.59 -4.85 5.67
CA LYS A 383 8.62 -4.90 4.62
C LYS A 383 9.60 -6.05 4.85
N GLY A 384 9.39 -6.86 5.88
CA GLY A 384 10.23 -8.00 6.14
C GLY A 384 10.11 -9.07 5.05
N ARG A 385 11.23 -9.70 4.71
CA ARG A 385 11.29 -10.80 3.74
C ARG A 385 11.36 -12.11 4.49
N TYR A 386 10.52 -13.08 4.10
CA TYR A 386 10.58 -14.43 4.64
C TYR A 386 11.65 -15.24 3.89
N TYR A 387 12.59 -15.80 4.62
CA TYR A 387 13.61 -16.74 4.16
C TYR A 387 13.26 -18.12 4.71
N ALA A 388 12.84 -19.05 3.85
CA ALA A 388 12.62 -20.43 4.30
C ALA A 388 13.97 -21.07 4.66
N ALA A 389 14.04 -21.76 5.79
CA ALA A 389 15.22 -22.49 6.27
C ALA A 389 15.36 -23.88 5.59
N GLY A 390 14.72 -24.08 4.43
CA GLY A 390 14.69 -25.36 3.71
C GLY A 390 13.67 -25.37 2.56
N LYS A 391 13.44 -26.54 1.95
CA LYS A 391 12.40 -26.74 0.91
C LYS A 391 10.97 -26.76 1.48
N ASP A 392 10.83 -27.05 2.77
CA ASP A 392 9.55 -27.01 3.46
C ASP A 392 9.29 -25.62 4.04
N THR A 393 8.09 -25.10 3.80
CA THR A 393 7.68 -23.74 4.18
C THR A 393 7.52 -23.53 5.69
N SER A 394 7.67 -24.58 6.51
CA SER A 394 7.35 -24.58 7.95
C SER A 394 8.43 -23.97 8.84
N SER A 395 9.69 -23.90 8.39
CA SER A 395 10.79 -23.24 9.11
C SER A 395 11.33 -22.09 8.27
N GLY A 396 11.52 -20.92 8.86
CA GLY A 396 12.07 -19.78 8.16
C GLY A 396 12.11 -18.49 8.98
N TYR A 397 12.86 -17.54 8.46
CA TYR A 397 13.22 -16.28 9.10
C TYR A 397 12.47 -15.12 8.47
N LEU A 398 11.80 -14.31 9.27
CA LEU A 398 11.36 -12.98 8.84
C LEU A 398 12.50 -12.01 9.09
N ALA A 399 13.18 -11.59 8.03
CA ALA A 399 14.18 -10.53 8.11
C ALA A 399 13.48 -9.18 7.98
N PHE A 400 13.58 -8.31 8.98
CA PHE A 400 13.05 -6.95 8.91
C PHE A 400 14.15 -5.98 8.48
N ARG A 401 13.78 -4.94 7.74
CA ARG A 401 14.68 -3.83 7.46
C ARG A 401 14.62 -2.89 8.67
N VAL A 402 15.73 -2.66 9.36
CA VAL A 402 15.78 -1.57 10.34
C VAL A 402 15.47 -0.27 9.60
N SER A 403 14.49 0.49 10.08
CA SER A 403 13.90 1.64 9.39
C SER A 403 14.89 2.74 9.03
N GLU A 404 16.08 2.74 9.65
CA GLU A 404 17.27 3.48 9.24
C GLU A 404 18.49 2.69 9.74
N PRO A 405 19.37 2.26 8.83
CA PRO A 405 20.66 2.93 8.77
C PRO A 405 20.68 3.74 7.48
N GLU A 406 21.15 4.97 7.57
CA GLU A 406 21.64 5.73 6.42
C GLU A 406 22.74 4.88 5.74
N PRO A 407 22.44 4.13 4.66
CA PRO A 407 23.18 4.35 3.42
C PRO A 407 22.37 4.01 2.14
N TYR A 408 21.04 4.08 2.15
CA TYR A 408 20.25 3.75 0.95
C TYR A 408 20.35 4.78 -0.19
N LEU A 409 20.99 5.92 0.07
CA LEU A 409 21.45 6.81 -1.00
C LEU A 409 22.44 6.15 -1.96
N LEU A 410 23.06 5.02 -1.60
CA LEU A 410 24.14 4.38 -2.36
C LEU A 410 23.75 3.08 -3.10
N THR A 411 22.51 2.58 -2.99
CA THR A 411 22.15 1.25 -3.55
C THR A 411 21.02 1.21 -4.57
N ASP A 412 20.04 2.13 -4.55
CA ASP A 412 19.06 2.24 -5.64
C ASP A 412 18.58 3.70 -5.82
N PRO A 413 19.14 4.42 -6.80
CA PRO A 413 18.81 5.82 -7.05
C PRO A 413 17.44 6.01 -7.68
N THR A 414 16.85 4.97 -8.28
CA THR A 414 15.52 5.03 -8.90
C THR A 414 14.38 5.06 -7.88
N ALA A 415 14.66 4.66 -6.63
CA ALA A 415 13.72 4.72 -5.52
C ALA A 415 13.47 6.15 -5.01
N TYR A 416 14.32 7.12 -5.36
CA TYR A 416 14.30 8.50 -4.87
C TYR A 416 14.23 9.51 -6.04
N PRO A 417 13.05 9.71 -6.65
CA PRO A 417 12.90 10.52 -7.87
C PRO A 417 13.07 12.04 -7.68
N VAL A 418 13.56 12.52 -6.52
CA VAL A 418 13.60 13.96 -6.17
C VAL A 418 14.84 14.33 -5.33
N ILE A 419 16.02 13.80 -5.67
CA ILE A 419 17.26 14.39 -5.16
C ILE A 419 17.62 15.52 -6.13
N GLU A 420 17.54 16.77 -5.65
CA GLU A 420 18.04 17.93 -6.39
C GLU A 420 19.56 17.83 -6.42
N LEU A 421 20.09 17.37 -7.56
CA LEU A 421 21.52 17.15 -7.77
C LEU A 421 22.34 18.44 -7.55
N ASP A 422 21.71 19.59 -7.78
CA ASP A 422 22.33 20.91 -7.70
C ASP A 422 22.51 21.38 -6.25
N SER A 423 21.84 20.75 -5.28
CA SER A 423 21.97 21.05 -3.84
C SER A 423 22.80 20.01 -3.09
N THR A 424 23.48 19.11 -3.80
CA THR A 424 24.23 17.99 -3.21
C THR A 424 25.73 18.28 -3.35
N ASP A 425 26.41 18.56 -2.24
CA ASP A 425 27.83 18.94 -2.22
C ASP A 425 28.79 17.78 -2.59
N ASP A 426 28.32 16.54 -2.51
CA ASP A 426 29.11 15.35 -2.85
C ASP A 426 29.11 15.08 -4.36
N GLN A 427 30.20 15.45 -5.03
CA GLN A 427 30.39 15.26 -6.46
C GLN A 427 30.38 13.78 -6.91
N TYR A 428 30.81 12.84 -6.05
CA TYR A 428 30.83 11.42 -6.38
C TYR A 428 29.42 10.83 -6.36
N LEU A 429 28.61 11.24 -5.39
CA LEU A 429 27.20 10.90 -5.31
C LEU A 429 26.41 11.46 -6.50
N VAL A 430 26.62 12.73 -6.86
CA VAL A 430 25.99 13.35 -8.04
C VAL A 430 26.35 12.60 -9.33
N LYS A 431 27.63 12.21 -9.50
CA LYS A 431 28.12 11.45 -10.66
C LYS A 431 27.52 10.04 -10.72
N TRP A 432 27.32 9.41 -9.56
CA TRP A 432 26.68 8.10 -9.46
C TRP A 432 25.17 8.18 -9.76
N LEU A 433 24.44 9.14 -9.18
CA LEU A 433 23.00 9.37 -9.44
C LEU A 433 22.71 9.65 -10.92
N LYS A 434 23.55 10.43 -11.60
CA LYS A 434 23.46 10.72 -13.04
C LYS A 434 23.60 9.50 -13.96
N ARG A 435 24.17 8.38 -13.50
CA ARG A 435 24.28 7.16 -14.32
C ARG A 435 22.97 6.37 -14.43
N TYR A 436 22.01 6.64 -13.55
CA TYR A 436 20.79 5.86 -13.39
C TYR A 436 19.48 6.66 -13.58
N GLN A 437 19.58 7.99 -13.73
CA GLN A 437 18.53 8.86 -14.29
C GLN A 437 18.71 8.97 -15.79
#